data_AF-A0A2T0Q424-F1
#
_entry.id   AF-A0A2T0Q424-F1
#
_cell.length_a   1.000
_cell.length_b   1.000
_cell.length_c   1.000
_cell.angle_alpha   90.00
_cell.angle_beta   90.00
_cell.angle_gamma   90.00
#
_symmetry.space_group_name_H-M   'P 1'
#
loop_
_entity.id
_entity.type
_entity.pdbx_description
1 polymer ?
#
loop_
_entity_poly.entity_id
_entity_poly.type
_entity_poly.pdbx_seq_one_letter_code
_entity_poly.pdbx_strand_id
1 'polypeptide(L)'
;MRRVIPASVYRQQRSEGCTALIATAKHWPCLFPQHGAGMKHTRKIELEPWQQTMVDAHPDRLIRGLIHSDGCRSINRIRKKSPDGDKFYEYPRYFFYNVSTDIMRLCGETLDRLGIAWKMNNWNSLSIARKDAVAEMDRIVGPKY
;
A
#
# COMPACT_ATOMS: atom_id res chain seq x y z
N MET A 1 0.57 -20.86 -13.24
CA MET A 1 0.18 -19.65 -14.02
C MET A 1 0.14 -19.87 -15.54
N ARG A 2 1.18 -20.44 -16.20
CA ARG A 2 1.20 -20.69 -17.67
C ARG A 2 0.06 -21.56 -18.23
N ARG A 3 -0.58 -22.41 -17.41
CA ARG A 3 -1.75 -23.22 -17.82
C ARG A 3 -3.07 -22.44 -17.87
N VAL A 4 -3.12 -21.22 -17.32
CA VAL A 4 -4.37 -20.47 -17.09
C VAL A 4 -4.37 -19.11 -17.82
N ILE A 5 -3.19 -18.47 -17.93
CA ILE A 5 -3.01 -17.24 -18.73
C ILE A 5 -2.04 -17.55 -19.87
N PRO A 6 -2.41 -17.32 -21.15
CA PRO A 6 -1.49 -17.46 -22.27
C PRO A 6 -0.30 -16.50 -22.12
N ALA A 7 0.87 -16.87 -22.64
CA ALA A 7 2.03 -15.99 -22.59
C ALA A 7 1.70 -14.64 -23.25
N SER A 8 2.01 -13.53 -22.57
CA SER A 8 1.87 -12.14 -23.04
C SER A 8 0.47 -11.67 -23.49
N VAL A 9 -0.42 -11.38 -22.53
CA VAL A 9 -1.67 -10.63 -22.76
C VAL A 9 -1.69 -9.29 -22.03
N TYR A 10 -0.55 -8.60 -22.01
CA TYR A 10 -0.49 -7.22 -21.51
C TYR A 10 -0.20 -6.24 -22.64
N ARG A 11 -0.84 -5.08 -22.59
CA ARG A 11 -0.59 -3.93 -23.43
C ARG A 11 -0.13 -2.78 -22.54
N GLN A 12 0.91 -2.10 -22.99
CA GLN A 12 1.30 -0.81 -22.44
C GLN A 12 0.69 0.29 -23.30
N GLN A 13 0.00 1.23 -22.69
CA GLN A 13 -0.56 2.41 -23.34
C GLN A 13 -0.04 3.67 -22.64
N ARG A 14 0.58 4.57 -23.41
CA ARG A 14 0.97 5.89 -22.89
C ARG A 14 -0.25 6.82 -22.95
N SER A 15 -0.45 7.56 -21.89
CA SER A 15 -1.47 8.59 -21.75
C SER A 15 -0.82 9.84 -21.15
N GLU A 16 -1.50 10.97 -21.21
CA GLU A 16 -1.00 12.18 -20.57
C GLU A 16 -0.83 11.94 -19.05
N GLY A 17 0.38 12.15 -18.55
CA GLY A 17 0.71 11.97 -17.13
C GLY A 17 0.80 10.52 -16.62
N CYS A 18 0.56 9.49 -17.44
CA CYS A 18 0.65 8.10 -16.97
C CYS A 18 0.99 7.08 -18.07
N THR A 19 1.37 5.89 -17.64
CA THR A 19 1.48 4.70 -18.51
C THR A 19 0.55 3.64 -17.96
N ALA A 20 -0.50 3.31 -18.71
CA ALA A 20 -1.41 2.24 -18.37
C ALA A 20 -0.80 0.89 -18.78
N LEU A 21 -0.68 -0.01 -17.81
CA LEU A 21 -0.42 -1.42 -18.04
C LEU A 21 -1.75 -2.17 -17.93
N ILE A 22 -2.22 -2.68 -19.07
CA ILE A 22 -3.53 -3.32 -19.17
C ILE A 22 -3.31 -4.79 -19.50
N ALA A 23 -3.82 -5.68 -18.67
CA ALA A 23 -3.81 -7.10 -18.96
C ALA A 23 -5.22 -7.67 -18.89
N THR A 24 -5.69 -8.29 -19.97
CA THR A 24 -7.07 -8.78 -20.08
C THR A 24 -7.09 -10.28 -20.32
N ALA A 25 -7.67 -11.02 -19.39
CA ALA A 25 -7.85 -12.47 -19.49
C ALA A 25 -9.11 -12.88 -18.74
N LYS A 26 -9.91 -13.77 -19.35
CA LYS A 26 -11.12 -14.32 -18.71
C LYS A 26 -10.81 -15.09 -17.43
N HIS A 27 -9.61 -15.65 -17.33
CA HIS A 27 -9.17 -16.44 -16.18
C HIS A 27 -8.41 -15.65 -15.11
N TRP A 28 -8.34 -14.31 -15.19
CA TRP A 28 -7.78 -13.52 -14.09
C TRP A 28 -8.43 -13.83 -12.73
N PRO A 29 -9.77 -13.93 -12.62
CA PRO A 29 -10.42 -14.31 -11.37
C PRO A 29 -10.07 -15.72 -10.88
N CYS A 30 -9.61 -16.63 -11.75
CA CYS A 30 -9.16 -17.96 -11.32
C CYS A 30 -7.80 -17.91 -10.59
N LEU A 31 -7.00 -16.87 -10.83
CA LEU A 31 -5.68 -16.70 -10.20
C LEU A 31 -5.71 -15.64 -9.10
N PHE A 32 -6.54 -14.61 -9.28
CA PHE A 32 -6.78 -13.56 -8.32
C PHE A 32 -8.29 -13.47 -8.07
N PRO A 33 -8.89 -14.37 -7.28
CA PRO A 33 -10.32 -14.39 -6.98
C PRO A 33 -10.83 -13.07 -6.43
N GLN A 34 -9.96 -12.30 -5.76
CA GLN A 34 -10.26 -10.94 -5.31
C GLN A 34 -10.58 -9.96 -6.45
N HIS A 35 -10.41 -10.33 -7.73
CA HIS A 35 -10.83 -9.55 -8.91
C HIS A 35 -12.26 -9.87 -9.39
N GLY A 36 -13.08 -10.55 -8.58
CA GLY A 36 -14.49 -10.81 -8.86
C GLY A 36 -15.36 -9.56 -9.09
N ALA A 37 -16.61 -9.78 -9.47
CA ALA A 37 -17.54 -8.70 -9.82
C ALA A 37 -17.77 -7.67 -8.67
N GLY A 38 -18.18 -6.46 -9.05
CA GLY A 38 -18.47 -5.36 -8.12
C GLY A 38 -17.30 -4.39 -7.91
N MET A 39 -17.53 -3.37 -7.07
CA MET A 39 -16.52 -2.36 -6.76
C MET A 39 -15.44 -2.96 -5.85
N LYS A 40 -14.19 -2.50 -6.00
CA LYS A 40 -13.03 -2.96 -5.19
C LYS A 40 -13.32 -2.98 -3.69
N HIS A 41 -14.03 -1.96 -3.19
CA HIS A 41 -14.27 -1.77 -1.77
C HIS A 41 -15.54 -2.45 -1.25
N THR A 42 -16.39 -2.98 -2.12
CA THR A 42 -17.62 -3.71 -1.72
C THR A 42 -17.46 -5.21 -1.78
N ARG A 43 -16.38 -5.71 -2.39
CA ARG A 43 -16.09 -7.14 -2.50
C ARG A 43 -15.05 -7.54 -1.45
N LYS A 44 -15.12 -8.80 -1.03
CA LYS A 44 -14.15 -9.41 -0.13
C LYS A 44 -12.78 -9.52 -0.82
N ILE A 45 -11.72 -9.09 -0.14
CA ILE A 45 -10.34 -9.20 -0.63
C ILE A 45 -9.54 -10.01 0.37
N GLU A 46 -9.24 -11.25 -0.01
CA GLU A 46 -8.40 -12.15 0.78
C GLU A 46 -7.24 -12.67 -0.06
N LEU A 47 -6.18 -13.08 0.62
CA LEU A 47 -5.06 -13.73 -0.03
C LEU A 47 -5.37 -15.22 -0.17
N GLU A 48 -5.26 -15.72 -1.39
CA GLU A 48 -5.25 -17.16 -1.63
C GLU A 48 -4.03 -17.81 -0.95
N PRO A 49 -4.06 -19.11 -0.60
CA PRO A 49 -2.97 -19.75 0.14
C PRO A 49 -1.57 -19.56 -0.49
N TRP A 50 -1.50 -19.56 -1.82
CA TRP A 50 -0.25 -19.31 -2.53
C TRP A 50 0.20 -17.84 -2.44
N GLN A 51 -0.73 -16.89 -2.41
CA GLN A 51 -0.44 -15.46 -2.22
C GLN A 51 0.03 -15.22 -0.80
N GLN A 52 -0.62 -15.85 0.19
CA GLN A 52 -0.20 -15.78 1.59
C GLN A 52 1.23 -16.28 1.74
N THR A 53 1.57 -17.43 1.15
CA THR A 53 2.96 -17.96 1.15
C THR A 53 3.98 -16.94 0.62
N MET A 54 3.63 -16.21 -0.44
CA MET A 54 4.52 -15.20 -1.03
C MET A 54 4.64 -13.94 -0.16
N VAL A 55 3.52 -13.48 0.41
CA VAL A 55 3.49 -12.35 1.35
C VAL A 55 4.24 -12.71 2.64
N ASP A 56 4.16 -13.96 3.07
CA ASP A 56 4.86 -14.45 4.25
C ASP A 56 6.37 -14.47 4.06
N ALA A 57 6.82 -14.89 2.87
CA ALA A 57 8.23 -14.89 2.53
C ALA A 57 8.79 -13.48 2.29
N HIS A 58 7.96 -12.55 1.79
CA HIS A 58 8.39 -11.22 1.36
C HIS A 58 7.39 -10.11 1.77
N PRO A 59 7.15 -9.90 3.08
CA PRO A 59 6.17 -8.91 3.55
C PRO A 59 6.57 -7.48 3.18
N ASP A 60 7.88 -7.20 3.13
CA ASP A 60 8.46 -5.94 2.68
C ASP A 60 8.03 -5.57 1.25
N ARG A 61 7.96 -6.55 0.34
CA ARG A 61 7.54 -6.32 -1.05
C ARG A 61 6.07 -5.98 -1.16
N LEU A 62 5.22 -6.56 -0.31
CA LEU A 62 3.80 -6.21 -0.25
C LEU A 62 3.64 -4.76 0.22
N ILE A 63 4.28 -4.38 1.34
CA ILE A 63 4.24 -3.00 1.85
C ILE A 63 4.73 -2.01 0.80
N ARG A 64 5.88 -2.30 0.16
CA ARG A 64 6.39 -1.46 -0.92
C ARG A 64 5.36 -1.27 -2.03
N GLY A 65 4.73 -2.35 -2.49
CA GLY A 65 3.69 -2.30 -3.51
C GLY A 65 2.47 -1.46 -3.10
N LEU A 66 1.93 -1.69 -1.91
CA LEU A 66 0.78 -0.96 -1.36
C LEU A 66 1.08 0.53 -1.22
N ILE A 67 2.26 0.88 -0.70
CA ILE A 67 2.65 2.27 -0.56
C ILE A 67 2.87 2.92 -1.94
N HIS A 68 3.42 2.23 -2.93
CA HIS A 68 3.54 2.78 -4.28
C HIS A 68 2.18 2.99 -4.96
N SER A 69 1.19 2.14 -4.70
CA SER A 69 -0.13 2.26 -5.33
C SER A 69 -1.00 3.33 -4.68
N ASP A 70 -1.25 3.23 -3.38
CA ASP A 70 -2.27 4.02 -2.67
C ASP A 70 -1.70 4.72 -1.41
N GLY A 71 -0.37 4.89 -1.34
CA GLY A 71 0.31 5.53 -0.22
C GLY A 71 1.20 6.71 -0.59
N CYS A 72 1.53 7.53 0.40
CA CYS A 72 2.42 8.67 0.23
C CYS A 72 3.38 8.81 1.41
N ARG A 73 4.42 9.61 1.20
CA ARG A 73 5.35 10.07 2.22
C ARG A 73 5.33 11.59 2.18
N SER A 74 5.15 12.25 3.31
CA SER A 74 5.14 13.71 3.39
C SER A 74 5.80 14.20 4.67
N ILE A 75 6.18 15.48 4.68
CA ILE A 75 6.64 16.15 5.89
C ILE A 75 5.43 16.71 6.60
N ASN A 76 5.20 16.25 7.84
CA ASN A 76 4.18 16.82 8.71
C ASN A 76 4.79 17.97 9.50
N ARG A 77 4.19 19.17 9.42
CA ARG A 77 4.61 20.38 10.13
C ARG A 77 3.60 20.76 11.19
N ILE A 78 3.99 20.69 12.45
CA ILE A 78 3.15 21.02 13.60
C ILE A 78 3.59 22.35 14.21
N ARG A 79 2.63 23.26 14.41
CA ARG A 79 2.84 24.52 15.12
C ARG A 79 2.61 24.33 16.62
N LYS A 80 3.58 24.74 17.43
CA LYS A 80 3.51 24.82 18.89
C LYS A 80 3.61 26.28 19.31
N LYS A 81 2.53 26.81 19.87
CA LYS A 81 2.51 28.16 20.43
C LYS A 81 3.41 28.23 21.67
N SER A 82 4.16 29.31 21.81
CA SER A 82 5.01 29.61 22.98
C SER A 82 4.93 31.11 23.29
N PRO A 83 5.16 31.54 24.54
CA PRO A 83 5.24 32.97 24.88
C PRO A 83 6.29 33.74 24.06
N ASP A 84 7.39 33.08 23.69
CA ASP A 84 8.49 33.65 22.90
C ASP A 84 8.29 33.56 21.37
N GLY A 85 7.07 33.22 20.92
CA GLY A 85 6.72 33.05 19.51
C GLY A 85 6.43 31.59 19.11
N ASP A 86 5.82 31.42 17.93
CA ASP A 86 5.44 30.11 17.41
C ASP A 86 6.67 29.28 17.02
N LYS A 87 6.75 28.04 17.52
CA LYS A 87 7.76 27.04 17.12
C LYS A 87 7.13 26.02 16.17
N PHE A 88 7.86 25.62 15.14
CA PHE A 88 7.41 24.59 14.20
C PHE A 88 8.24 23.31 14.38
N TYR A 89 7.57 22.17 14.38
CA TYR A 89 8.18 20.84 14.45
C TYR A 89 7.83 20.08 13.18
N GLU A 90 8.86 19.63 12.46
CA GLU A 90 8.69 18.88 11.22
C GLU A 90 9.17 17.45 11.38
N TYR A 91 8.42 16.51 10.82
CA TYR A 91 8.82 15.11 10.78
C TYR A 91 8.25 14.40 9.55
N PRO A 92 9.00 13.46 8.95
CA PRO A 92 8.47 12.64 7.86
C PRO A 92 7.41 11.66 8.38
N ARG A 93 6.43 11.38 7.53
CA ARG A 93 5.32 10.47 7.83
C ARG A 93 4.88 9.76 6.56
N TYR A 94 4.61 8.47 6.67
CA TYR A 94 3.93 7.71 5.63
C TYR A 94 2.43 7.64 5.91
N PHE A 95 1.66 7.67 4.84
CA PHE A 95 0.22 7.39 4.85
C PHE A 95 -0.10 6.32 3.83
N PHE A 96 -1.11 5.52 4.16
CA PHE A 96 -1.76 4.60 3.24
C PHE A 96 -3.26 4.84 3.31
N TYR A 97 -3.90 5.01 2.16
CA TYR A 97 -5.33 5.29 2.07
C TYR A 97 -6.05 4.18 1.30
N ASN A 98 -7.08 3.58 1.89
CA ASN A 98 -7.94 2.65 1.18
C ASN A 98 -9.34 2.60 1.78
N VAL A 99 -10.34 2.54 0.91
CA VAL A 99 -11.74 2.33 1.32
C VAL A 99 -12.01 0.87 1.68
N SER A 100 -11.26 -0.07 1.08
CA SER A 100 -11.39 -1.49 1.41
C SER A 100 -10.79 -1.78 2.79
N THR A 101 -11.64 -2.15 3.75
CA THR A 101 -11.22 -2.58 5.09
C THR A 101 -10.33 -3.81 5.06
N ASP A 102 -10.56 -4.72 4.11
CA ASP A 102 -9.72 -5.90 3.89
C ASP A 102 -8.30 -5.53 3.47
N ILE A 103 -8.13 -4.59 2.54
CA ILE A 103 -6.79 -4.12 2.14
C ILE A 103 -6.11 -3.36 3.29
N MET A 104 -6.87 -2.56 4.05
CA MET A 104 -6.35 -1.88 5.24
C MET A 104 -5.87 -2.90 6.28
N ARG A 105 -6.63 -3.97 6.50
CA ARG A 105 -6.26 -5.08 7.39
C ARG A 105 -4.99 -5.78 6.91
N LEU A 106 -4.92 -6.16 5.63
CA LEU A 106 -3.72 -6.78 5.05
C LEU A 106 -2.48 -5.88 5.18
N CYS A 107 -2.63 -4.57 4.96
CA CYS A 107 -1.56 -3.61 5.17
C CYS A 107 -1.10 -3.58 6.65
N GLY A 108 -2.05 -3.45 7.57
CA GLY A 108 -1.79 -3.43 9.01
C GLY A 108 -1.10 -4.68 9.53
N GLU A 109 -1.65 -5.87 9.23
CA GLU A 109 -1.07 -7.17 9.63
C GLU A 109 0.35 -7.35 9.08
N THR A 110 0.61 -6.89 7.86
CA THR A 110 1.94 -6.97 7.26
C THR A 110 2.93 -6.01 7.93
N LEU A 111 2.48 -4.80 8.32
CA LEU A 111 3.30 -3.87 9.11
C LEU A 111 3.59 -4.41 10.51
N ASP A 112 2.60 -5.02 11.17
CA ASP A 112 2.77 -5.65 12.48
C ASP A 112 3.81 -6.76 12.44
N ARG A 113 3.78 -7.59 11.39
CA ARG A 113 4.78 -8.64 11.18
C ARG A 113 6.20 -8.11 10.98
N LEU A 114 6.33 -6.94 10.34
CA LEU A 114 7.61 -6.26 10.18
C LEU A 114 8.03 -5.49 11.44
N GLY A 115 7.20 -5.45 12.49
CA GLY A 115 7.45 -4.67 13.70
C GLY A 115 7.39 -3.15 13.48
N ILE A 116 6.75 -2.70 12.40
CA ILE A 116 6.69 -1.29 12.02
C ILE A 116 5.49 -0.64 12.71
N ALA A 117 5.73 0.27 13.65
CA ALA A 117 4.66 0.91 14.40
C ALA A 117 3.78 1.81 13.51
N TRP A 118 2.48 1.55 13.51
CA TRP A 118 1.47 2.30 12.76
C TRP A 118 0.23 2.59 13.61
N LYS A 119 -0.61 3.52 13.13
CA LYS A 119 -1.93 3.80 13.71
C LYS A 119 -2.93 4.18 12.63
N MET A 120 -4.21 3.89 12.86
CA MET A 120 -5.30 4.52 12.11
C MET A 120 -5.45 5.97 12.55
N ASN A 121 -5.43 6.90 11.60
CA ASN A 121 -5.81 8.31 11.84
C ASN A 121 -7.20 8.63 11.28
N ASN A 122 -7.75 7.75 10.45
CA ASN A 122 -9.15 7.73 10.03
C ASN A 122 -9.55 6.28 9.74
N TRP A 123 -10.85 5.99 9.55
CA TRP A 123 -11.32 4.63 9.25
C TRP A 123 -10.74 4.04 7.95
N ASN A 124 -10.33 4.88 7.01
CA ASN A 124 -9.75 4.51 5.71
C ASN A 124 -8.30 4.99 5.53
N SER A 125 -7.65 5.42 6.62
CA SER A 125 -6.29 5.95 6.55
C SER A 125 -5.42 5.43 7.69
N LEU A 126 -4.30 4.86 7.28
CA LEU A 126 -3.24 4.35 8.13
C LEU A 126 -2.07 5.31 8.06
N SER A 127 -1.43 5.51 9.20
CA SER A 127 -0.33 6.44 9.38
C SER A 127 0.86 5.78 10.07
N ILE A 128 2.05 6.03 9.54
CA ILE A 128 3.34 5.61 10.13
C ILE A 128 4.18 6.87 10.35
N ALA A 129 4.33 7.27 11.60
CA ALA A 129 4.95 8.55 11.98
C ALA A 129 6.10 8.42 12.99
N ARG A 130 6.29 7.22 13.56
CA ARG A 130 7.35 6.99 14.55
C ARG A 130 8.70 7.01 13.83
N LYS A 131 9.69 7.70 14.38
CA LYS A 131 10.96 7.98 13.69
C LYS A 131 11.66 6.72 13.19
N ASP A 132 11.69 5.68 14.01
CA ASP A 132 12.25 4.37 13.69
C ASP A 132 11.42 3.62 12.65
N ALA A 133 10.09 3.64 12.77
CA ALA A 133 9.18 3.05 11.80
C ALA A 133 9.31 3.72 10.42
N VAL A 134 9.45 5.05 10.37
CA VAL A 134 9.67 5.79 9.12
C VAL A 134 11.03 5.45 8.50
N ALA A 135 12.09 5.32 9.30
CA ALA A 135 13.39 4.89 8.80
C ALA A 135 13.34 3.49 8.17
N GLU A 136 12.58 2.56 8.76
CA GLU A 136 12.40 1.23 8.19
C GLU A 136 11.55 1.27 6.91
N MET A 137 10.51 2.11 6.87
CA MET A 137 9.74 2.35 5.64
C MET A 137 10.60 2.95 4.53
N ASP A 138 11.50 3.89 4.84
CA ASP A 138 12.44 4.47 3.87
C ASP A 138 13.36 3.37 3.28
N ARG A 139 13.80 2.40 4.10
CA ARG A 139 14.59 1.25 3.66
C ARG A 139 13.81 0.31 2.74
N ILE A 140 12.54 0.04 3.05
CA ILE A 140 11.68 -0.90 2.32
C ILE A 140 11.15 -0.30 1.02
N VAL A 141 10.54 0.89 1.10
CA VAL A 141 9.85 1.53 -0.03
C VAL A 141 10.86 2.14 -0.99
N GLY A 142 11.99 2.61 -0.46
CA GLY A 142 12.92 3.46 -1.17
C GLY A 142 12.45 4.92 -1.20
N PRO A 143 13.25 5.79 -1.81
CA PRO A 143 13.03 7.22 -1.75
C PRO A 143 11.69 7.65 -2.38
N LYS A 144 10.87 8.32 -1.57
CA LYS A 144 9.74 9.14 -2.01
C LYS A 144 10.06 10.59 -1.60
N TYR A 145 10.35 11.44 -2.59
CA TYR A 145 10.61 12.87 -2.41
C TYR A 145 9.43 13.67 -2.94
#